data_AF-A0A8H7FB27-F1
#
_entry.id   AF-A0A8H7FB27-F1
#
_cell.length_a   1.000
_cell.length_b   1.000
_cell.length_c   1.000
_cell.angle_alpha   90.00
_cell.angle_beta   90.00
_cell.angle_gamma   90.00
#
_symmetry.space_group_name_H-M   'P 1'
#
loop_
_entity.id
_entity.type
_entity.pdbx_description
1 polymer ?
#
loop_
_entity_poly.entity_id
_entity_poly.type
_entity_poly.pdbx_seq_one_letter_code
_entity_poly.pdbx_strand_id
1 'polypeptide(L)'
;MLSPKLLRTLSEASYALVVLLTVSTAGLSCAAVLSQAVRTSPGRDWINNFNALVIGASYLVVLVVSLLLCVKRRVAIRLKLQRISKTPRTLRQNELPKSVHQYITQEYYRTCLVSYESLPNDIVHEGWGRPGTPYAGQRFRRVLLDTIPEIDTLARLVIPLQPQMKPHARMLHHFRFIVPLLQHDEDKISPLHYYDAAIQIARISEREPTEEEFYIGMQAAEDIVRCLEMCRPDSTPDATSGES
;
A
#
# COMPACT_ATOMS: atom_id res chain seq x y z
N MET A 1 0.01 -8.14 -14.17
CA MET A 1 1.43 -8.57 -14.11
C MET A 1 1.56 -9.60 -12.99
N LEU A 2 1.83 -10.86 -13.30
CA LEU A 2 1.96 -11.90 -12.27
C LEU A 2 3.23 -11.69 -11.45
N SER A 3 3.13 -11.81 -10.12
CA SER A 3 4.25 -11.65 -9.21
C SER A 3 5.39 -12.64 -9.56
N PRO A 4 6.65 -12.20 -9.60
CA PRO A 4 7.79 -13.06 -9.91
C PRO A 4 7.93 -14.24 -8.92
N LYS A 5 7.44 -14.06 -7.70
CA LYS A 5 7.36 -15.14 -6.70
C LYS A 5 6.38 -16.24 -7.12
N LEU A 6 5.25 -15.86 -7.72
CA LEU A 6 4.19 -16.77 -8.17
C LEU A 6 4.61 -17.55 -9.42
N LEU A 7 5.29 -16.90 -10.36
CA LEU A 7 5.91 -17.57 -11.51
C LEU A 7 6.94 -18.62 -11.08
N ARG A 8 7.74 -18.30 -10.06
CA ARG A 8 8.73 -19.23 -9.51
C ARG A 8 8.06 -20.44 -8.86
N THR A 9 7.06 -20.24 -7.99
CA THR A 9 6.36 -21.35 -7.34
C THR A 9 5.64 -22.24 -8.36
N LEU A 10 5.03 -21.65 -9.39
CA LEU A 10 4.37 -22.39 -10.46
C LEU A 10 5.37 -23.20 -11.31
N SER A 11 6.56 -22.66 -11.56
CA SER A 11 7.63 -23.37 -12.27
C SER A 11 8.19 -24.54 -11.44
N GLU A 12 8.37 -24.35 -10.13
CA GLU A 12 8.86 -25.41 -9.22
C GLU A 12 7.79 -26.50 -9.04
N ALA A 13 6.51 -26.12 -8.90
CA ALA A 13 5.38 -27.05 -8.78
C ALA A 13 5.15 -27.85 -10.06
N SER A 14 5.19 -27.22 -11.24
CA SER A 14 5.01 -27.92 -12.52
C SER A 14 6.15 -28.91 -12.78
N TYR A 15 7.39 -28.56 -12.45
CA TYR A 15 8.52 -29.50 -12.52
C TYR A 15 8.34 -30.69 -11.57
N ALA A 16 7.94 -30.44 -10.32
CA ALA A 16 7.69 -31.51 -9.34
C ALA A 16 6.57 -32.46 -9.80
N LEU A 17 5.49 -31.92 -10.37
CA LEU A 17 4.37 -32.70 -10.91
C LEU A 17 4.83 -33.61 -12.06
N VAL A 18 5.60 -33.09 -13.01
CA VAL A 18 6.14 -33.88 -14.14
C VAL A 18 7.06 -34.99 -13.64
N VAL A 19 7.91 -34.72 -12.65
CA VAL A 19 8.78 -35.75 -12.04
C VAL A 19 7.94 -36.82 -11.34
N LEU A 20 6.91 -36.44 -10.58
CA LEU A 20 6.05 -37.39 -9.88
C LEU A 20 5.27 -38.28 -10.88
N LEU A 21 4.74 -37.68 -11.94
CA LEU A 21 4.01 -38.40 -12.99
C LEU A 21 4.91 -39.36 -13.77
N THR A 22 6.15 -38.96 -14.09
CA THR A 22 7.11 -39.84 -14.78
C THR A 22 7.56 -41.00 -13.89
N VAL A 23 7.81 -40.77 -12.60
CA VAL A 23 8.16 -41.84 -11.66
C VAL A 23 6.99 -42.81 -11.45
N SER A 24 5.76 -42.30 -11.28
CA SER A 24 4.59 -43.16 -11.07
C SER A 24 4.25 -44.00 -12.29
N THR A 25 4.28 -43.42 -13.49
CA THR A 25 4.03 -44.13 -14.75
C THR A 25 5.11 -45.18 -15.04
N ALA A 26 6.40 -44.86 -14.82
CA ALA A 26 7.49 -45.82 -14.96
C ALA A 26 7.40 -46.96 -13.93
N GLY A 27 7.04 -46.66 -12.68
CA GLY A 27 6.82 -47.65 -11.63
C GLY A 27 5.66 -48.59 -11.94
N LEU A 28 4.52 -48.04 -12.38
CA LEU A 28 3.36 -48.82 -12.80
C LEU A 28 3.66 -49.70 -14.02
N SER A 29 4.42 -49.18 -15.00
CA SER A 29 4.89 -49.95 -16.15
C SER A 29 5.77 -51.13 -15.72
N CYS A 30 6.74 -50.90 -14.82
CA CYS A 30 7.61 -51.95 -14.29
C CYS A 30 6.79 -53.04 -13.57
N ALA A 31 5.87 -52.65 -12.68
CA ALA A 31 5.01 -53.58 -11.95
C ALA A 31 4.11 -54.40 -12.90
N ALA A 32 3.55 -53.79 -13.94
CA ALA A 32 2.74 -54.48 -14.93
C ALA A 32 3.55 -55.52 -15.72
N VAL A 33 4.76 -55.16 -16.17
CA VAL A 33 5.63 -56.05 -16.95
C VAL A 33 6.16 -57.20 -16.08
N LEU A 34 6.54 -56.94 -14.82
CA LEU A 34 6.91 -57.99 -13.87
C LEU A 34 5.74 -58.93 -13.58
N SER A 35 4.54 -58.39 -13.38
CA SER A 35 3.32 -59.20 -13.18
C SER A 35 3.01 -60.08 -14.40
N GLN A 36 3.21 -59.57 -15.61
CA GLN A 36 3.10 -60.36 -16.84
C GLN A 36 4.17 -61.45 -16.93
N ALA A 37 5.44 -61.12 -16.66
CA ALA A 37 6.55 -62.07 -16.71
C ALA A 37 6.39 -63.24 -15.73
N VAL A 38 5.79 -63.00 -14.56
CA VAL A 38 5.48 -64.05 -13.57
C VAL A 38 4.31 -64.92 -14.03
N ARG A 39 3.27 -64.32 -14.62
CA ARG A 39 2.08 -65.06 -15.08
C ARG A 39 2.36 -65.95 -16.29
N THR A 40 3.32 -65.59 -17.13
CA THR A 40 3.70 -66.36 -18.33
C THR A 40 4.77 -67.42 -18.05
N SER A 41 5.29 -67.52 -16.81
CA SER A 41 6.29 -68.52 -16.43
C SER A 41 5.63 -69.89 -16.15
N PRO A 42 6.20 -71.01 -16.64
CA PRO A 42 5.61 -72.34 -16.54
C PRO A 42 5.41 -72.84 -15.09
N GLY A 43 6.16 -72.31 -14.11
CA GLY A 43 6.02 -72.66 -12.69
C GLY A 43 5.27 -71.63 -11.84
N ARG A 44 4.91 -70.46 -12.39
CA ARG A 44 4.33 -69.32 -11.66
C ARG A 44 5.10 -68.89 -10.40
N ASP A 45 6.38 -69.23 -10.32
CA ASP A 45 7.27 -68.88 -9.21
C ASP A 45 8.06 -67.60 -9.50
N TRP A 46 8.28 -66.80 -8.47
CA TRP A 46 9.06 -65.56 -8.55
C TRP A 46 10.57 -65.81 -8.52
N ILE A 47 11.01 -66.90 -7.88
CA ILE A 47 12.42 -67.12 -7.52
C ILE A 47 13.22 -67.71 -8.68
N ASN A 48 12.61 -68.57 -9.50
CA ASN A 48 13.25 -69.23 -10.64
C ASN A 48 12.93 -68.59 -12.00
N ASN A 49 12.50 -67.33 -12.01
CA ASN A 49 12.09 -66.65 -13.24
C ASN A 49 13.18 -65.70 -13.75
N PHE A 50 14.02 -66.21 -14.66
CA PHE A 50 15.09 -65.44 -15.28
C PHE A 50 14.57 -64.19 -16.03
N ASN A 51 13.39 -64.27 -16.65
CA ASN A 51 12.79 -63.12 -17.35
C ASN A 51 12.46 -61.98 -16.38
N ALA A 52 11.89 -62.31 -15.21
CA ALA A 52 11.60 -61.31 -14.18
C ALA A 52 12.88 -60.64 -13.65
N LEU A 53 13.97 -61.41 -13.49
CA LEU A 53 15.27 -60.89 -13.08
C LEU A 53 15.87 -59.92 -14.12
N VAL A 54 15.86 -60.29 -15.40
CA VAL A 54 16.38 -59.45 -16.49
C VAL A 54 15.57 -58.15 -16.61
N ILE A 55 14.23 -58.24 -16.50
CA ILE A 55 13.35 -57.07 -16.50
C ILE A 55 13.69 -56.17 -15.31
N GLY A 56 13.71 -56.70 -14.08
CA GLY A 56 14.04 -55.93 -12.89
C GLY A 56 15.41 -55.23 -12.97
N ALA A 57 16.43 -55.95 -13.45
CA ALA A 57 17.77 -55.41 -13.64
C ALA A 57 17.79 -54.26 -14.66
N SER A 58 17.02 -54.38 -15.77
CA SER A 58 16.96 -53.34 -16.80
C SER A 58 16.35 -52.04 -16.28
N TYR A 59 15.26 -52.10 -15.50
CA TYR A 59 14.65 -50.92 -14.88
C TYR A 59 15.55 -50.30 -13.80
N LEU A 60 16.30 -51.11 -13.05
CA LEU A 60 17.27 -50.61 -12.07
C LEU A 60 18.37 -49.80 -12.76
N VAL A 61 18.92 -50.28 -13.88
CA VAL A 61 19.94 -49.56 -14.65
C VAL A 61 19.38 -48.24 -15.18
N VAL A 62 18.16 -48.24 -15.75
CA VAL A 62 17.52 -47.00 -16.23
C VAL A 62 17.30 -46.00 -15.09
N LEU A 63 16.88 -46.47 -13.91
CA LEU A 63 16.71 -45.63 -12.74
C LEU A 63 18.04 -44.98 -12.31
N VAL A 64 19.11 -45.76 -12.20
CA VAL A 64 20.44 -45.24 -11.82
C VAL A 64 20.96 -44.22 -12.84
N VAL A 65 20.86 -44.51 -14.14
CA VAL A 65 21.31 -43.60 -15.21
C VAL A 65 20.48 -42.32 -15.20
N SER A 66 19.16 -42.40 -15.04
CA SER A 66 18.29 -41.22 -14.98
C SER A 66 18.61 -40.31 -13.79
N LEU A 67 18.88 -40.89 -12.61
CA LEU A 67 19.24 -40.14 -11.41
C LEU A 67 20.58 -39.44 -11.59
N LEU A 68 21.59 -40.13 -12.15
CA LEU A 68 22.89 -39.53 -12.46
C LEU A 68 22.76 -38.35 -13.43
N LEU A 69 21.94 -38.47 -14.48
CA LEU A 69 21.71 -37.37 -15.42
C LEU A 69 21.00 -36.17 -14.75
N CYS A 70 19.99 -36.44 -13.93
CA CYS A 70 19.28 -35.41 -13.16
C CYS A 70 20.21 -34.65 -12.21
N VAL A 71 21.05 -35.37 -11.46
CA VAL A 71 22.03 -34.77 -10.54
C VAL A 71 23.05 -33.95 -11.32
N LYS A 72 23.65 -34.49 -12.40
CA LYS A 72 24.62 -33.74 -13.23
C LYS A 72 24.01 -32.45 -13.78
N ARG A 73 22.77 -32.50 -14.29
CA ARG A 73 22.08 -31.30 -14.81
C ARG A 73 21.83 -30.28 -13.70
N ARG A 74 21.37 -30.72 -12.52
CA ARG A 74 21.10 -29.83 -11.38
C ARG A 74 22.36 -29.15 -10.87
N VAL A 75 23.48 -29.89 -10.78
CA VAL A 75 24.79 -29.37 -10.38
C VAL A 75 25.31 -28.38 -11.43
N ALA A 76 25.25 -28.72 -12.71
CA ALA A 76 25.70 -27.84 -13.79
C ALA A 76 24.94 -26.50 -13.81
N ILE A 77 23.62 -26.52 -13.61
CA ILE A 77 22.81 -25.30 -13.54
C ILE A 77 23.20 -24.47 -12.31
N ARG A 78 23.36 -25.09 -11.14
CA ARG A 78 23.79 -24.39 -9.92
C ARG A 78 25.15 -23.73 -10.10
N LEU A 79 26.12 -24.46 -10.66
CA LEU A 79 27.47 -23.92 -10.92
C LEU A 79 27.43 -22.77 -11.94
N LYS A 80 26.63 -22.88 -13.01
CA LYS A 80 26.46 -21.80 -13.99
C LYS A 80 25.82 -20.55 -13.35
N LEU A 81 24.79 -20.72 -12.52
CA LEU A 81 24.14 -19.61 -11.81
C LEU A 81 25.05 -18.96 -10.76
N GLN A 82 25.93 -19.73 -10.11
CA GLN A 82 26.93 -19.21 -9.19
C GLN A 82 28.03 -18.41 -9.90
N ARG A 83 28.32 -18.73 -11.17
CA ARG A 83 29.32 -18.00 -11.97
C ARG A 83 28.85 -16.60 -12.39
N ILE A 84 27.54 -16.35 -12.40
CA ILE A 84 27.01 -15.01 -12.68
C ILE A 84 27.32 -14.14 -11.45
N SER A 85 28.24 -13.19 -11.60
CA SER A 85 28.61 -12.28 -10.52
C SER A 85 27.39 -11.45 -10.11
N LYS A 86 26.92 -11.66 -8.87
CA LYS A 86 25.79 -10.92 -8.29
C LYS A 86 26.18 -9.50 -7.85
N THR A 87 27.47 -9.20 -7.80
CA THR A 87 27.98 -7.86 -7.53
C THR A 87 27.92 -7.06 -8.83
N PRO A 88 27.32 -5.85 -8.85
CA PRO A 88 27.44 -4.95 -9.99
C PRO A 88 28.92 -4.61 -10.15
N ARG A 89 29.61 -5.31 -11.05
CA ARG A 89 30.97 -4.98 -11.44
C ARG A 89 30.87 -3.68 -12.21
N THR A 90 31.35 -2.59 -11.62
CA THR A 90 31.55 -1.33 -12.33
C THR A 90 32.47 -1.64 -13.50
N LEU A 91 31.92 -1.69 -14.72
CA LEU A 91 32.67 -2.00 -15.93
C LEU A 91 33.79 -0.97 -16.06
N ARG A 92 35.04 -1.41 -15.99
CA ARG A 92 36.17 -0.50 -16.21
C ARG A 92 36.22 -0.13 -17.68
N GLN A 93 36.61 1.11 -17.98
CA GLN A 93 36.67 1.67 -19.35
C GLN A 93 37.54 0.85 -20.32
N ASN A 94 38.45 0.03 -19.80
CA ASN A 94 39.35 -0.84 -20.57
C ASN A 94 38.82 -2.28 -20.78
N GLU A 95 37.67 -2.64 -20.22
CA GLU A 95 37.12 -4.02 -20.33
C GLU A 95 36.22 -4.20 -21.56
N LEU A 96 35.85 -3.12 -22.25
CA LEU A 96 34.95 -3.13 -23.41
C LEU A 96 35.47 -2.26 -24.56
N PRO A 97 35.08 -2.55 -25.82
CA PRO A 97 35.27 -1.61 -26.93
C PRO A 97 34.66 -0.24 -26.61
N LYS A 98 35.36 0.83 -26.97
CA LYS A 98 34.96 2.22 -26.64
C LYS A 98 33.53 2.55 -27.06
N SER A 99 33.07 2.04 -28.21
CA SER A 99 31.70 2.24 -28.71
C SER A 99 30.63 1.66 -27.78
N VAL A 100 30.86 0.45 -27.26
CA VAL A 100 29.94 -0.21 -26.33
C VAL A 100 29.91 0.52 -24.99
N HIS A 101 31.08 0.92 -24.48
CA HIS A 101 31.16 1.69 -23.24
C HIS A 101 30.42 3.03 -23.35
N GLN A 102 30.61 3.76 -24.46
CA GLN A 102 29.91 5.03 -24.71
C GLN A 102 28.40 4.84 -24.78
N TYR A 103 27.93 3.81 -25.50
CA TYR A 103 26.50 3.50 -25.60
C TYR A 103 25.87 3.20 -24.24
N ILE A 104 26.50 2.32 -23.45
CA ILE A 104 26.01 1.97 -22.10
C ILE A 104 25.99 3.22 -21.20
N THR A 105 27.04 4.03 -21.24
CA THR A 105 27.14 5.26 -20.46
C THR A 105 26.03 6.25 -20.83
N GLN A 106 25.76 6.40 -22.12
CA GLN A 106 24.69 7.27 -22.63
C GLN A 106 23.31 6.80 -22.18
N GLU A 107 22.99 5.50 -22.32
CA GLU A 107 21.70 4.96 -21.87
C GLU A 107 21.56 5.02 -20.34
N TYR A 108 22.66 4.84 -19.60
CA TYR A 108 22.67 5.02 -18.16
C TYR A 108 22.31 6.46 -17.78
N TYR A 109 22.98 7.46 -18.36
CA TYR A 109 22.67 8.86 -18.12
C TYR A 109 21.24 9.22 -18.53
N ARG A 110 20.77 8.72 -19.68
CA ARG A 110 19.39 8.90 -20.12
C ARG A 110 18.40 8.33 -19.11
N THR A 111 18.67 7.14 -18.60
CA THR A 111 17.81 6.49 -17.60
C THR A 111 17.82 7.27 -16.28
N CYS A 112 18.99 7.75 -15.83
CA CYS A 112 19.10 8.59 -14.64
C CYS A 112 18.32 9.90 -14.81
N LEU A 113 18.44 10.56 -15.98
CA LEU A 113 17.70 11.79 -16.28
C LEU A 113 16.19 11.55 -16.25
N VAL A 114 15.70 10.53 -16.97
CA VAL A 114 14.28 10.17 -16.98
C VAL A 114 13.79 9.84 -15.56
N SER A 115 14.60 9.12 -14.77
CA SER A 115 14.24 8.80 -13.38
C SER A 115 14.15 10.05 -12.51
N TYR A 116 15.05 11.01 -12.69
CA TYR A 116 15.06 12.26 -11.94
C TYR A 116 13.89 13.16 -12.35
N GLU A 117 13.63 13.29 -13.65
CA GLU A 117 12.48 14.04 -14.17
C GLU A 117 11.14 13.40 -13.78
N SER A 118 11.11 12.08 -13.61
CA SER A 118 9.92 11.36 -13.14
C SER A 118 9.62 11.53 -11.65
N LEU A 119 10.55 12.12 -10.88
CA LEU A 119 10.27 12.43 -9.48
C LEU A 119 9.18 13.51 -9.40
N PRO A 120 8.17 13.32 -8.55
CA PRO A 120 7.11 14.29 -8.42
C PRO A 120 7.63 15.54 -7.70
N ASN A 121 7.85 16.62 -8.46
CA ASN A 121 8.42 17.87 -7.93
C ASN A 121 7.37 18.87 -7.45
N ASP A 122 6.08 18.66 -7.74
CA ASP A 122 5.00 19.55 -7.31
C ASP A 122 3.66 18.79 -7.24
N ILE A 123 3.51 17.92 -6.23
CA ILE A 123 2.23 17.24 -5.99
C ILE A 123 1.28 18.22 -5.31
N VAL A 124 0.65 19.09 -6.11
CA VAL A 124 -0.47 19.90 -5.64
C VAL A 124 -1.72 19.03 -5.70
N HIS A 125 -2.19 18.61 -4.53
CA HIS A 125 -3.52 18.02 -4.40
C HIS A 125 -4.50 19.10 -4.00
N GLU A 126 -5.54 19.31 -4.80
CA GLU A 126 -6.63 20.22 -4.46
C GLU A 126 -7.23 19.82 -3.10
N GLY A 127 -7.49 20.82 -2.24
CA GLY A 127 -7.99 20.59 -0.87
C GLY A 127 -6.95 20.16 0.16
N TRP A 128 -5.67 20.09 -0.22
CA TRP A 128 -4.56 19.84 0.70
C TRP A 128 -3.64 21.06 0.79
N GLY A 129 -3.12 21.31 1.98
CA GLY A 129 -2.08 22.33 2.16
C GLY A 129 -0.78 21.93 1.49
N ARG A 130 -0.18 22.88 0.78
CA ARG A 130 1.04 22.68 0.00
C ARG A 130 2.25 22.41 0.91
N PRO A 131 3.19 21.54 0.50
CA PRO A 131 4.41 21.33 1.28
C PRO A 131 5.18 22.65 1.41
N GLY A 132 5.53 23.02 2.65
CA GLY A 132 6.20 24.28 2.97
C GLY A 132 5.29 25.43 3.40
N THR A 133 3.95 25.30 3.29
CA THR A 133 3.00 26.25 3.90
C THR A 133 2.64 25.80 5.34
N PRO A 134 2.09 26.67 6.21
CA PRO A 134 1.70 26.27 7.57
C PRO A 134 0.67 25.14 7.60
N TYR A 135 -0.06 24.93 6.50
CA TYR A 135 -1.08 23.89 6.38
C TYR A 135 -0.58 22.60 5.72
N ALA A 136 0.73 22.45 5.53
CA ALA A 136 1.32 21.28 4.88
C ALA A 136 0.80 19.96 5.48
N GLY A 137 0.28 19.08 4.60
CA GLY A 137 -0.25 17.77 5.00
C GLY A 137 -1.62 17.80 5.68
N GLN A 138 -2.27 18.96 5.77
CA GLN A 138 -3.65 19.06 6.24
C GLN A 138 -4.63 18.95 5.07
N ARG A 139 -5.71 18.18 5.26
CA ARG A 139 -6.84 18.14 4.33
C ARG A 139 -7.91 19.11 4.78
N PHE A 140 -8.01 20.25 4.09
CA PHE A 140 -8.85 21.38 4.46
C PHE A 140 -10.29 20.99 4.77
N ARG A 141 -10.93 20.21 3.88
CA ARG A 141 -12.30 19.72 4.07
C ARG A 141 -12.49 18.98 5.39
N ARG A 142 -11.55 18.09 5.74
CA ARG A 142 -11.67 17.29 6.96
C ARG A 142 -11.48 18.17 8.19
N VAL A 143 -10.43 18.99 8.19
CA VAL A 143 -10.10 19.85 9.33
C VAL A 143 -11.24 20.82 9.63
N LEU A 144 -11.86 21.44 8.61
CA LEU A 144 -13.05 22.29 8.79
C LEU A 144 -14.27 21.53 9.35
N LEU A 145 -14.46 20.26 8.97
CA LEU A 145 -15.60 19.50 9.49
C LEU A 145 -15.37 19.02 10.92
N ASP A 146 -14.12 18.81 11.30
CA ASP A 146 -13.72 18.37 12.64
C ASP A 146 -13.90 19.50 13.70
N THR A 147 -13.95 20.78 13.30
CA THR A 147 -14.24 21.91 14.22
C THR A 147 -15.70 21.98 14.66
N ILE A 148 -16.62 21.37 13.91
CA ILE A 148 -18.06 21.42 14.19
C ILE A 148 -18.42 20.80 15.55
N PRO A 149 -18.03 19.55 15.88
CA PRO A 149 -18.33 18.95 17.18
C PRO A 149 -17.71 19.75 18.33
N GLU A 150 -16.53 20.33 18.14
CA GLU A 150 -15.85 21.14 19.15
C GLU A 150 -16.67 22.38 19.52
N ILE A 151 -17.04 23.19 18.53
CA ILE A 151 -17.89 24.37 18.73
C ILE A 151 -19.25 23.98 19.33
N ASP A 152 -19.83 22.87 18.88
CA ASP A 152 -21.11 22.35 19.39
C ASP A 152 -21.03 21.93 20.87
N THR A 153 -19.91 21.36 21.31
CA THR A 153 -19.68 21.05 22.73
C THR A 153 -19.53 22.31 23.57
N LEU A 154 -18.77 23.30 23.11
CA LEU A 154 -18.58 24.57 23.81
C LEU A 154 -19.88 25.38 23.88
N ALA A 155 -20.63 25.45 22.78
CA ALA A 155 -21.89 26.17 22.73
C ALA A 155 -22.92 25.57 23.71
N ARG A 156 -22.96 24.24 23.88
CA ARG A 156 -23.78 23.58 24.89
C ARG A 156 -23.37 23.88 26.33
N LEU A 157 -22.10 24.17 26.60
CA LEU A 157 -21.66 24.58 27.94
C LEU A 157 -22.20 25.97 28.28
N VAL A 158 -22.20 26.88 27.31
CA VAL A 158 -22.71 28.25 27.48
C VAL A 158 -24.25 28.28 27.46
N ILE A 159 -24.88 27.48 26.60
CA ILE A 159 -26.34 27.39 26.44
C ILE A 159 -26.77 25.91 26.59
N PRO A 160 -27.03 25.44 27.82
CA PRO A 160 -27.39 24.04 28.10
C PRO A 160 -28.66 23.56 27.38
N LEU A 161 -29.55 24.48 27.01
CA LEU A 161 -30.81 24.21 26.32
C LEU A 161 -30.65 24.05 24.79
N GLN A 162 -29.43 24.12 24.26
CA GLN A 162 -29.19 23.98 22.82
C GLN A 162 -29.58 22.57 22.33
N PRO A 163 -30.37 22.45 21.24
CA PRO A 163 -30.76 21.16 20.70
C PRO A 163 -29.54 20.38 20.18
N GLN A 164 -29.65 19.05 20.15
CA GLN A 164 -28.62 18.20 19.54
C GLN A 164 -28.48 18.51 18.04
N MET A 165 -27.23 18.52 17.56
CA MET A 165 -26.92 18.81 16.17
C MET A 165 -27.46 17.71 15.26
N LYS A 166 -28.24 18.12 14.24
CA LYS A 166 -28.71 17.21 13.20
C LYS A 166 -27.66 17.08 12.09
N PRO A 167 -27.46 15.87 11.52
CA PRO A 167 -26.63 15.72 10.33
C PRO A 167 -27.20 16.61 9.21
N HIS A 168 -26.33 17.34 8.52
CA HIS A 168 -26.66 18.26 7.41
C HIS A 168 -27.45 19.52 7.77
N ALA A 169 -27.69 19.83 9.05
CA ALA A 169 -28.20 21.15 9.41
C ALA A 169 -27.18 22.24 9.05
N ARG A 170 -27.68 23.40 8.57
CA ARG A 170 -26.85 24.60 8.38
C ARG A 170 -26.33 25.09 9.72
N MET A 171 -25.06 25.50 9.77
CA MET A 171 -24.41 25.96 10.99
C MET A 171 -25.08 27.22 11.49
N LEU A 172 -25.45 28.12 10.58
CA LEU A 172 -26.16 29.35 10.90
C LEU A 172 -27.47 29.10 11.67
N HIS A 173 -28.23 28.08 11.30
CA HIS A 173 -29.48 27.74 11.97
C HIS A 173 -29.26 27.03 13.31
N HIS A 174 -28.29 26.12 13.37
CA HIS A 174 -27.96 25.37 14.58
C HIS A 174 -27.44 26.30 15.68
N PHE A 175 -26.57 27.23 15.31
CA PHE A 175 -25.89 28.17 16.20
C PHE A 175 -26.56 29.55 16.29
N ARG A 176 -27.81 29.70 15.85
CA ARG A 176 -28.53 30.99 15.91
C ARG A 176 -28.57 31.64 17.30
N PHE A 177 -28.51 30.81 18.35
CA PHE A 177 -28.61 31.27 19.74
C PHE A 177 -27.30 31.89 20.25
N ILE A 178 -26.16 31.56 19.63
CA ILE A 178 -24.86 32.15 19.98
C ILE A 178 -24.58 33.42 19.16
N VAL A 179 -25.33 33.69 18.08
CA VAL A 179 -25.16 34.88 17.23
C VAL A 179 -25.11 36.19 18.02
N PRO A 180 -25.98 36.43 19.03
CA PRO A 180 -25.92 37.66 19.81
C PRO A 180 -24.65 37.82 20.66
N LEU A 181 -23.93 36.72 20.93
CA LEU A 181 -22.67 36.72 21.69
C LEU A 181 -21.46 37.03 20.81
N LEU A 182 -21.60 36.89 19.49
CA LEU A 182 -20.51 37.08 18.54
C LEU A 182 -20.39 38.57 18.19
N GLN A 183 -19.15 39.07 18.22
CA GLN A 183 -18.84 40.40 17.72
C GLN A 183 -19.09 40.45 16.21
N HIS A 184 -19.65 41.56 15.74
CA HIS A 184 -19.92 41.76 14.32
C HIS A 184 -18.77 42.56 13.73
N ASP A 185 -18.39 42.21 12.50
CA ASP A 185 -17.41 42.99 11.75
C ASP A 185 -17.99 44.36 11.33
N GLU A 186 -17.17 45.24 10.75
CA GLU A 186 -17.55 46.57 10.23
C GLU A 186 -18.76 46.49 9.26
N ASP A 187 -18.85 45.39 8.50
CA ASP A 187 -19.94 45.09 7.56
C ASP A 187 -21.20 44.49 8.22
N LYS A 188 -21.24 44.41 9.56
CA LYS A 188 -22.29 43.75 10.36
C LYS A 188 -22.46 42.26 10.05
N ILE A 189 -21.43 41.63 9.50
CA ILE A 189 -21.42 40.18 9.27
C ILE A 189 -20.79 39.51 10.50
N SER A 190 -21.51 38.55 11.08
CA SER A 190 -21.00 37.76 12.20
C SER A 190 -20.05 36.67 11.71
N PRO A 191 -18.99 36.30 12.47
CA PRO A 191 -18.10 35.17 12.19
C PRO A 191 -18.83 33.87 11.81
N LEU A 192 -20.04 33.66 12.37
CA LEU A 192 -20.87 32.50 12.04
C LEU A 192 -21.24 32.40 10.56
N HIS A 193 -21.34 33.52 9.83
CA HIS A 193 -21.65 33.53 8.39
C HIS A 193 -20.46 33.04 7.57
N TYR A 194 -19.25 33.51 7.88
CA TYR A 194 -18.02 33.04 7.25
C TYR A 194 -17.80 31.55 7.52
N TYR A 195 -18.05 31.14 8.76
CA TYR A 195 -17.98 29.73 9.14
C TYR A 195 -19.04 28.89 8.42
N ASP A 196 -20.32 29.29 8.37
CA ASP A 196 -21.36 28.55 7.63
C ASP A 196 -20.98 28.42 6.15
N ALA A 197 -20.50 29.48 5.51
CA ALA A 197 -20.07 29.45 4.12
C ALA A 197 -18.95 28.42 3.88
N ALA A 198 -17.90 28.44 4.71
CA ALA A 198 -16.79 27.48 4.62
C ALA A 198 -17.26 26.03 4.82
N ILE A 199 -18.15 25.80 5.80
CA ILE A 199 -18.73 24.46 6.05
C ILE A 199 -19.63 24.00 4.91
N GLN A 200 -20.42 24.89 4.29
CA GLN A 200 -21.23 24.53 3.12
C GLN A 200 -20.36 24.09 1.96
N ILE A 201 -19.24 24.79 1.70
CA ILE A 201 -18.28 24.39 0.67
C ILE A 201 -17.72 23.00 1.00
N ALA A 202 -17.25 22.79 2.23
CA ALA A 202 -16.68 21.52 2.66
C ALA A 202 -17.68 20.34 2.61
N ARG A 203 -18.97 20.57 2.91
CA ARG A 203 -20.00 19.52 2.96
C ARG A 203 -20.64 19.21 1.62
N ILE A 204 -20.98 20.25 0.86
CA ILE A 204 -21.90 20.13 -0.29
C ILE A 204 -21.18 20.34 -1.61
N SER A 205 -20.09 21.11 -1.65
CA SER A 205 -19.45 21.44 -2.91
C SER A 205 -18.70 20.24 -3.52
N GLU A 206 -18.80 20.13 -4.84
CA GLU A 206 -18.00 19.19 -5.62
C GLU A 206 -16.52 19.56 -5.63
N ARG A 207 -16.20 20.86 -5.64
CA ARG A 207 -14.82 21.35 -5.54
C ARG A 207 -14.29 21.25 -4.11
N GLU A 208 -12.99 21.01 -3.99
CA GLU A 208 -12.30 21.11 -2.70
C GLU A 208 -12.08 22.59 -2.33
N PRO A 209 -12.12 22.95 -1.03
CA PRO A 209 -11.94 24.33 -0.59
C PRO A 209 -10.52 24.81 -0.88
N THR A 210 -10.38 26.10 -1.22
CA THR A 210 -9.07 26.72 -1.43
C THR A 210 -8.38 27.02 -0.11
N GLU A 211 -7.07 27.31 -0.13
CA GLU A 211 -6.30 27.66 1.07
C GLU A 211 -6.82 28.97 1.71
N GLU A 212 -7.28 29.93 0.89
CA GLU A 212 -7.88 31.18 1.37
C GLU A 212 -9.26 30.96 2.01
N GLU A 213 -10.13 30.17 1.36
CA GLU A 213 -11.44 29.80 1.92
C GLU A 213 -11.28 29.00 3.23
N PHE A 214 -10.28 28.12 3.28
CA PHE A 214 -9.91 27.38 4.48
C PHE A 214 -9.44 28.31 5.60
N TYR A 215 -8.55 29.26 5.28
CA TYR A 215 -8.06 30.25 6.24
C TYR A 215 -9.20 31.06 6.86
N ILE A 216 -10.09 31.63 6.02
CA ILE A 216 -11.24 32.41 6.48
C ILE A 216 -12.18 31.56 7.35
N GLY A 217 -12.45 30.32 6.94
CA GLY A 217 -13.28 29.39 7.70
C GLY A 217 -12.68 29.02 9.07
N MET A 218 -11.36 28.80 9.12
CA MET A 218 -10.67 28.46 10.36
C MET A 218 -10.58 29.65 11.31
N GLN A 219 -10.26 30.83 10.80
CA GLN A 219 -10.25 32.06 11.59
C GLN A 219 -11.62 32.33 12.21
N ALA A 220 -12.71 32.19 11.43
CA ALA A 220 -14.06 32.32 11.94
C ALA A 220 -14.40 31.27 13.00
N ALA A 221 -13.93 30.02 12.85
CA ALA A 221 -14.10 28.98 13.85
C ALA A 221 -13.38 29.34 15.16
N GLU A 222 -12.13 29.78 15.08
CA GLU A 222 -11.32 30.22 16.23
C GLU A 222 -11.96 31.40 16.97
N ASP A 223 -12.49 32.39 16.23
CA ASP A 223 -13.16 33.54 16.83
C ASP A 223 -14.46 33.13 17.55
N ILE A 224 -15.22 32.18 16.99
CA ILE A 224 -16.40 31.61 17.67
C ILE A 224 -15.99 30.88 18.95
N VAL A 225 -14.96 30.03 18.88
CA VAL A 225 -14.43 29.30 20.04
C VAL A 225 -14.01 30.28 21.13
N ARG A 226 -13.20 31.30 20.78
CA ARG A 226 -12.74 32.33 21.73
C ARG A 226 -13.91 33.06 22.40
N CYS A 227 -14.93 33.44 21.63
CA CYS A 227 -16.12 34.09 22.20
C CYS A 227 -16.86 33.16 23.19
N LEU A 228 -17.03 31.88 22.84
CA LEU A 228 -17.70 30.91 23.71
C LEU A 228 -16.89 30.61 24.98
N GLU A 229 -15.56 30.56 24.89
CA GLU A 229 -14.67 30.40 26.04
C GLU A 229 -14.75 31.59 27.00
N MET A 230 -14.80 32.82 26.47
CA MET A 230 -15.00 34.02 27.31
C MET A 230 -16.34 33.99 28.04
N CYS A 231 -17.39 33.47 27.41
CA CYS A 231 -18.73 33.34 28.00
C CYS A 231 -18.91 32.10 28.89
N ARG A 232 -17.85 31.29 29.09
CA ARG A 232 -17.92 30.09 29.93
C ARG A 232 -18.14 30.48 31.40
N PRO A 233 -19.04 29.81 32.14
CA PRO A 233 -19.32 30.18 33.54
C PRO A 233 -18.11 30.11 34.48
N ASP A 234 -17.08 29.34 34.14
CA ASP A 234 -15.85 29.16 34.94
C ASP A 234 -14.79 30.28 34.71
N SER A 235 -15.00 31.20 33.75
CA SER A 235 -13.98 32.18 33.32
C SER A 235 -14.01 33.50 34.11
N THR A 236 -14.79 33.59 35.18
CA THR A 236 -14.79 34.79 36.03
C THR A 236 -13.41 34.95 36.69
N PRO A 237 -12.66 36.04 36.45
CA PRO A 237 -11.53 36.35 37.30
C PRO A 237 -12.10 36.65 38.68
N ASP A 238 -11.66 35.91 39.69
CA ASP A 238 -11.99 36.14 41.09
C ASP A 238 -11.79 37.62 41.43
N ALA A 239 -12.90 38.37 41.49
CA ALA A 239 -12.97 39.67 42.15
C ALA A 239 -12.94 39.43 43.66
N THR A 240 -11.83 38.93 44.17
CA THR A 240 -11.52 38.88 45.61
C THR A 240 -10.09 39.38 45.86
N SER A 241 -9.90 40.67 45.64
CA SER A 241 -8.86 41.45 46.34
C SER A 241 -9.43 42.81 46.75
N GLY A 242 -10.51 42.75 47.50
CA GLY A 242 -10.96 43.84 48.36
C GLY A 242 -11.04 43.30 49.79
N GLU A 243 -10.33 43.98 50.69
CA GLU A 243 -10.43 43.92 52.15
C GLU A 243 -9.80 42.70 52.85
N SER A 244 -8.53 42.85 53.26
CA SER A 244 -8.12 42.99 54.68
C SER A 244 -6.66 43.39 54.77
#